data_AF-A0A7H0H2B1-F1
#
_entry.id   AF-A0A7H0H2B1-F1
#
_cell.length_a   1.000
_cell.length_b   1.000
_cell.length_c   1.000
_cell.angle_alpha   90.00
_cell.angle_beta   90.00
_cell.angle_gamma   90.00
#
_symmetry.space_group_name_H-M   'P 1'
#
loop_
_entity.id
_entity.type
_entity.pdbx_description
1 polymer ?
#
loop_
_entity_poly.entity_id
_entity_poly.type
_entity_poly.pdbx_seq_one_letter_code
_entity_poly.pdbx_strand_id
1 'polypeptide(L)'
;MNHGLIVSGDNADDVRELSAMVTRRIEERLAAAPEVAGSAADGDLAAIAEQFRAATGSAAVATDAGPLARDFTGGEAGRAYLGAGPLIPDQIVYAGSFALVLEPGADVAAALADFTAERGVSPIIAVAPGVGVAAVGGSEKQATTALEVFVDALTVVRNASRLGSVRALDERERRFIETWEAEAYRQKVANS
;
A
#
# COMPACT_ATOMS: atom_id res chain seq x y z
N MET A 1 -7.65 5.73 7.38
CA MET A 1 -8.64 4.69 6.97
C MET A 1 -9.58 4.39 8.11
N ASN A 2 -10.88 4.25 7.85
CA ASN A 2 -11.88 3.84 8.87
C ASN A 2 -12.21 2.36 8.69
N HIS A 3 -11.31 1.47 9.10
CA HIS A 3 -11.64 0.06 9.23
C HIS A 3 -12.30 -0.19 10.59
N GLY A 4 -13.32 -1.04 10.62
CA GLY A 4 -14.14 -1.27 11.80
C GLY A 4 -14.23 -2.74 12.17
N LEU A 5 -14.14 -3.01 13.48
CA LEU A 5 -14.59 -4.27 14.07
C LEU A 5 -16.08 -4.14 14.36
N ILE A 6 -16.89 -5.08 13.85
CA ILE A 6 -18.31 -5.17 14.19
C ILE A 6 -18.47 -6.25 15.24
N VAL A 7 -18.99 -5.86 16.40
CA VAL A 7 -19.34 -6.75 17.52
C VAL A 7 -20.77 -6.45 17.98
N SER A 8 -21.44 -7.45 18.53
CA SER A 8 -22.80 -7.32 19.09
C SER A 8 -22.88 -8.00 20.46
N GLY A 9 -23.69 -7.46 21.35
CA GLY A 9 -23.99 -8.01 22.67
C GLY A 9 -25.35 -7.54 23.15
N ASP A 10 -25.84 -8.13 24.24
CA ASP A 10 -27.19 -7.84 24.76
C ASP A 10 -27.25 -6.45 25.42
N ASN A 11 -26.11 -5.91 25.83
CA ASN A 11 -25.96 -4.57 26.37
C ASN A 11 -24.61 -3.90 25.97
N ALA A 12 -24.43 -2.63 26.35
CA ALA A 12 -23.24 -1.85 25.99
C ALA A 12 -21.94 -2.36 26.64
N ASP A 13 -22.00 -2.97 27.82
CA ASP A 13 -20.83 -3.53 28.49
C ASP A 13 -20.34 -4.78 27.75
N ASP A 14 -21.26 -5.65 27.30
CA ASP A 14 -20.94 -6.83 26.49
C ASP A 14 -20.20 -6.44 25.19
N VAL A 15 -20.66 -5.38 24.52
CA VAL A 15 -20.02 -4.86 23.29
C VAL A 15 -18.60 -4.37 23.56
N ARG A 16 -18.38 -3.65 24.67
CA ARG A 16 -17.04 -3.17 25.06
C ARG A 16 -16.12 -4.32 25.42
N GLU A 17 -16.62 -5.26 26.22
CA GLU A 17 -15.84 -6.43 26.64
C GLU A 17 -15.46 -7.30 25.44
N LEU A 18 -16.39 -7.55 24.52
CA LEU A 18 -16.12 -8.33 23.31
C LEU A 18 -15.11 -7.63 22.40
N SER A 19 -15.22 -6.30 22.23
CA SER A 19 -14.24 -5.50 21.48
C SER A 19 -12.85 -5.61 22.10
N ALA A 20 -12.74 -5.42 23.42
CA ALA A 20 -11.47 -5.49 24.13
C ALA A 20 -10.87 -6.90 24.09
N MET A 21 -11.71 -7.93 24.18
CA MET A 21 -11.29 -9.33 24.10
C MET A 21 -10.68 -9.65 22.73
N VAL A 22 -11.35 -9.26 21.64
CA VAL A 22 -10.84 -9.47 20.27
C VAL A 22 -9.49 -8.77 20.07
N THR A 23 -9.39 -7.49 20.44
CA THR A 23 -8.14 -6.73 20.30
C THR A 23 -7.00 -7.36 21.11
N ARG A 24 -7.24 -7.63 22.40
CA ARG A 24 -6.25 -8.29 23.27
C ARG A 24 -5.78 -9.62 22.69
N ARG A 25 -6.69 -10.43 22.16
CA ARG A 25 -6.34 -11.73 21.58
C ARG A 25 -5.45 -11.59 20.34
N ILE A 26 -5.70 -10.59 19.50
CA ILE A 26 -4.86 -10.30 18.34
C ILE A 26 -3.47 -9.84 18.79
N GLU A 27 -3.40 -8.92 19.76
CA GLU A 27 -2.14 -8.41 20.32
C GLU A 27 -1.29 -9.53 20.94
N GLU A 28 -1.88 -10.39 21.76
CA GLU A 28 -1.20 -11.56 22.35
C GLU A 28 -0.63 -12.48 21.26
N ARG A 29 -1.39 -12.71 20.20
CA ARG A 29 -0.97 -13.59 19.10
C ARG A 29 0.13 -12.96 18.25
N LEU A 30 0.07 -11.66 18.01
CA LEU A 30 1.14 -10.93 17.33
C LEU A 30 2.42 -10.92 18.16
N ALA A 31 2.32 -10.64 19.46
CA ALA A 31 3.47 -10.63 20.37
C ALA A 31 4.17 -12.00 20.45
N ALA A 32 3.42 -13.09 20.36
CA ALA A 32 3.96 -14.45 20.34
C ALA A 32 4.42 -14.92 18.95
N ALA A 33 4.02 -14.23 17.87
CA ALA A 33 4.35 -14.64 16.51
C ALA A 33 5.79 -14.27 16.15
N PRO A 34 6.50 -15.13 15.41
CA PRO A 34 7.85 -14.81 14.92
C PRO A 34 7.80 -13.53 14.07
N GLU A 35 8.91 -12.80 14.05
CA GLU A 35 9.07 -11.68 13.13
C GLU A 35 9.20 -12.20 11.70
N VAL A 36 8.67 -11.44 10.75
CA VAL A 36 8.90 -11.71 9.33
C VAL A 36 10.23 -11.07 8.95
N ALA A 37 11.11 -11.85 8.32
CA ALA A 37 12.40 -11.37 7.88
C ALA A 37 12.23 -10.24 6.84
N GLY A 38 12.87 -9.11 7.12
CA GLY A 38 13.10 -8.03 6.16
C GLY A 38 14.53 -8.07 5.63
N SER A 39 14.79 -7.34 4.55
CA SER A 39 16.14 -7.16 3.99
C SER A 39 16.32 -5.70 3.63
N ALA A 40 17.18 -4.99 4.36
CA ALA A 40 17.61 -3.65 3.96
C ALA A 40 18.63 -3.73 2.82
N ALA A 41 18.68 -2.69 2.01
CA ALA A 41 19.63 -2.48 0.94
C ALA A 41 20.07 -1.00 0.95
N ASP A 42 21.29 -0.77 0.50
CA ASP A 42 21.78 0.59 0.30
C ASP A 42 21.14 1.18 -0.97
N GLY A 43 20.72 2.44 -0.90
CA GLY A 43 20.16 3.15 -2.04
C GLY A 43 19.83 4.59 -1.70
N ASP A 44 19.82 5.44 -2.72
CA ASP A 44 19.45 6.85 -2.59
C ASP A 44 17.95 7.02 -2.87
N LEU A 45 17.14 6.85 -1.83
CA LEU A 45 15.69 7.00 -1.93
C LEU A 45 15.28 8.38 -2.43
N ALA A 46 16.01 9.44 -2.06
CA ALA A 46 15.70 10.80 -2.47
C ALA A 46 15.89 10.98 -3.98
N ALA A 47 16.98 10.45 -4.53
CA ALA A 47 17.23 10.44 -5.97
C ALA A 47 16.18 9.63 -6.73
N ILE A 48 15.85 8.42 -6.24
CA ILE A 48 14.81 7.56 -6.84
C ILE A 48 13.46 8.28 -6.84
N ALA A 49 13.07 8.87 -5.71
CA ALA A 49 11.81 9.59 -5.55
C ALA A 49 11.71 10.79 -6.51
N GLU A 50 12.78 11.57 -6.66
CA GLU A 50 12.79 12.72 -7.56
C GLU A 50 12.75 12.29 -9.03
N GLN A 51 13.47 11.23 -9.42
CA GLN A 51 13.37 10.65 -10.76
C GLN A 51 11.95 10.15 -11.05
N PHE A 52 11.33 9.48 -10.08
CA PHE A 52 9.96 8.98 -10.19
C PHE A 52 8.94 10.12 -10.32
N ARG A 53 9.08 11.17 -9.51
CA ARG A 53 8.26 12.39 -9.61
C ARG A 53 8.38 13.05 -10.97
N ALA A 54 9.60 13.23 -11.45
CA ALA A 54 9.87 13.86 -12.74
C ALA A 54 9.32 13.01 -13.91
N ALA A 55 9.53 11.69 -13.87
CA ALA A 55 9.10 10.77 -14.91
C ALA A 55 7.56 10.67 -15.01
N THR A 56 6.85 10.73 -13.88
CA THR A 56 5.37 10.76 -13.85
C THR A 56 4.79 12.14 -14.14
N GLY A 57 5.62 13.19 -14.20
CA GLY A 57 5.16 14.58 -14.36
C GLY A 57 4.40 15.12 -13.15
N SER A 58 4.57 14.52 -11.98
CA SER A 58 3.84 14.86 -10.77
C SER A 58 4.39 16.12 -10.08
N ALA A 59 3.50 16.89 -9.45
CA ALA A 59 3.88 18.13 -8.79
C ALA A 59 4.64 17.92 -7.47
N ALA A 60 4.34 16.83 -6.75
CA ALA A 60 4.90 16.54 -5.44
C ALA A 60 5.28 15.06 -5.27
N VAL A 61 6.17 14.81 -4.31
CA VAL A 61 6.60 13.47 -3.89
C VAL A 61 6.73 13.40 -2.37
N ALA A 62 6.35 12.26 -1.80
CA ALA A 62 6.55 11.92 -0.40
C ALA A 62 7.36 10.61 -0.32
N THR A 63 8.14 10.42 0.74
CA THR A 63 8.99 9.22 0.89
C THR A 63 8.92 8.65 2.30
N ASP A 64 9.07 7.33 2.42
CA ASP A 64 9.23 6.62 3.68
C ASP A 64 10.40 5.63 3.57
N ALA A 65 11.42 5.82 4.42
CA ALA A 65 12.58 4.94 4.57
C ALA A 65 12.60 4.21 5.94
N GLY A 66 11.48 4.27 6.67
CA GLY A 66 11.31 3.61 7.95
C GLY A 66 11.38 2.08 7.83
N PRO A 67 11.59 1.36 8.94
CA PRO A 67 11.86 -0.09 8.91
C PRO A 67 10.81 -0.92 8.17
N LEU A 68 9.54 -0.51 8.21
CA LEU A 68 8.48 -1.20 7.46
C LEU A 68 8.59 -0.93 5.95
N ALA A 69 8.68 0.33 5.53
CA ALA A 69 8.79 0.70 4.12
C ALA A 69 10.09 0.14 3.49
N ARG A 70 11.17 0.12 4.27
CA ARG A 70 12.49 -0.35 3.85
C ARG A 70 12.67 -1.86 3.98
N ASP A 71 12.70 -2.37 5.20
CA ASP A 71 13.17 -3.74 5.46
C ASP A 71 12.12 -4.77 5.01
N PHE A 72 10.84 -4.55 5.32
CA PHE A 72 9.78 -5.51 5.00
C PHE A 72 9.61 -5.68 3.48
N THR A 73 9.68 -4.60 2.71
CA THR A 73 9.57 -4.66 1.23
C THR A 73 10.75 -5.38 0.58
N GLY A 74 11.92 -5.42 1.21
CA GLY A 74 13.05 -6.22 0.76
C GLY A 74 12.98 -7.70 1.15
N GLY A 75 12.14 -8.07 2.11
CA GLY A 75 11.92 -9.46 2.53
C GLY A 75 10.98 -10.25 1.61
N GLU A 76 11.01 -11.58 1.69
CA GLU A 76 10.23 -12.48 0.82
C GLU A 76 8.72 -12.15 0.85
N ALA A 77 8.13 -12.00 2.04
CA ALA A 77 6.70 -11.72 2.18
C ALA A 77 6.31 -10.34 1.62
N GLY A 78 7.14 -9.32 1.82
CA GLY A 78 6.91 -7.99 1.25
C GLY A 78 6.98 -8.02 -0.27
N ARG A 79 8.00 -8.68 -0.84
CA ARG A 79 8.13 -8.85 -2.29
C ARG A 79 6.96 -9.64 -2.89
N ALA A 80 6.50 -10.70 -2.22
CA ALA A 80 5.32 -11.45 -2.64
C ALA A 80 4.06 -10.56 -2.68
N TYR A 81 3.88 -9.70 -1.68
CA TYR A 81 2.76 -8.76 -1.64
C TYR A 81 2.80 -7.72 -2.78
N LEU A 82 3.98 -7.16 -3.11
CA LEU A 82 4.11 -6.20 -4.21
C LEU A 82 3.60 -6.74 -5.55
N GLY A 83 3.71 -8.06 -5.77
CA GLY A 83 3.17 -8.73 -6.96
C GLY A 83 1.71 -9.20 -6.85
N ALA A 84 1.18 -9.34 -5.63
CA ALA A 84 -0.15 -9.92 -5.38
C ALA A 84 -1.30 -8.92 -5.63
N GLY A 85 -1.04 -7.62 -5.47
CA GLY A 85 -2.04 -6.57 -5.64
C GLY A 85 -2.66 -6.09 -4.32
N PRO A 86 -3.70 -5.24 -4.39
CA PRO A 86 -4.19 -4.48 -3.25
C PRO A 86 -5.03 -5.35 -2.31
N LEU A 87 -5.04 -5.02 -1.02
CA LEU A 87 -5.86 -5.72 -0.02
C LEU A 87 -7.28 -5.16 0.08
N ILE A 88 -7.42 -3.85 -0.16
CA ILE A 88 -8.62 -3.08 0.20
C ILE A 88 -8.93 -2.00 -0.84
N PRO A 89 -10.19 -1.55 -0.96
CA PRO A 89 -10.58 -0.49 -1.88
C PRO A 89 -9.83 0.82 -1.68
N ASP A 90 -9.61 1.25 -0.42
CA ASP A 90 -8.93 2.51 -0.11
C ASP A 90 -7.51 2.57 -0.70
N GLN A 91 -6.81 1.43 -0.72
CA GLN A 91 -5.51 1.32 -1.35
C GLN A 91 -5.58 1.60 -2.85
N ILE A 92 -6.58 1.03 -3.54
CA ILE A 92 -6.78 1.27 -4.98
C ILE A 92 -7.04 2.76 -5.23
N VAL A 93 -7.91 3.36 -4.43
CA VAL A 93 -8.36 4.76 -4.60
C VAL A 93 -7.22 5.76 -4.35
N TYR A 94 -6.43 5.57 -3.29
CA TYR A 94 -5.44 6.57 -2.87
C TYR A 94 -4.01 6.26 -3.33
N ALA A 95 -3.64 4.98 -3.46
CA ALA A 95 -2.29 4.53 -3.75
C ALA A 95 -2.19 3.77 -5.08
N GLY A 96 -3.31 3.54 -5.77
CA GLY A 96 -3.37 2.72 -6.96
C GLY A 96 -3.28 1.22 -6.65
N SER A 97 -3.58 0.41 -7.67
CA SER A 97 -3.65 -1.04 -7.52
C SER A 97 -2.29 -1.72 -7.38
N PHE A 98 -1.28 -1.22 -8.07
CA PHE A 98 0.06 -1.80 -8.07
C PHE A 98 1.10 -0.69 -7.96
N ALA A 99 2.17 -0.96 -7.21
CA ALA A 99 3.33 -0.09 -7.15
C ALA A 99 4.31 -0.41 -8.27
N LEU A 100 5.05 0.60 -8.73
CA LEU A 100 6.21 0.41 -9.57
C LEU A 100 7.36 -0.16 -8.72
N VAL A 101 7.77 -1.40 -8.97
CA VAL A 101 8.90 -2.01 -8.26
C VAL A 101 10.20 -1.68 -9.01
N LEU A 102 11.12 -1.02 -8.32
CA LEU A 102 12.40 -0.56 -8.85
C LEU A 102 13.53 -1.39 -8.22
N GLU A 103 13.98 -2.42 -8.94
CA GLU A 103 15.14 -3.20 -8.54
C GLU A 103 16.43 -2.34 -8.57
N PRO A 104 17.47 -2.74 -7.82
CA PRO A 104 18.75 -2.01 -7.82
C PRO A 104 19.29 -1.76 -9.22
N GLY A 105 19.56 -0.49 -9.54
CA GLY A 105 20.08 -0.07 -10.85
C GLY A 105 19.04 0.04 -11.96
N ALA A 106 17.74 -0.11 -11.67
CA ALA A 106 16.68 0.09 -12.65
C ALA A 106 16.66 1.54 -13.20
N ASP A 107 16.42 1.68 -14.49
CA ASP A 107 16.07 2.95 -15.12
C ASP A 107 14.59 3.24 -14.81
N VAL A 108 14.35 4.29 -14.01
CA VAL A 108 13.01 4.66 -13.56
C VAL A 108 12.08 5.01 -14.72
N ALA A 109 12.59 5.68 -15.76
CA ALA A 109 11.77 6.08 -16.90
C ALA A 109 11.38 4.87 -17.76
N ALA A 110 12.32 3.95 -17.99
CA ALA A 110 12.04 2.70 -18.69
C ALA A 110 11.04 1.83 -17.92
N ALA A 111 11.26 1.64 -16.61
CA ALA A 111 10.36 0.86 -15.76
C ALA A 111 8.95 1.46 -15.71
N LEU A 112 8.83 2.80 -15.66
CA LEU A 112 7.55 3.50 -15.72
C LEU A 112 6.84 3.27 -17.06
N ALA A 113 7.58 3.32 -18.17
CA ALA A 113 7.02 3.07 -19.50
C ALA A 113 6.47 1.65 -19.62
N ASP A 114 7.22 0.65 -19.16
CA ASP A 114 6.80 -0.75 -19.15
C ASP A 114 5.56 -0.96 -18.27
N PHE A 115 5.55 -0.41 -17.06
CA PHE A 115 4.40 -0.46 -16.16
C PHE A 115 3.16 0.16 -16.82
N THR A 116 3.30 1.33 -17.43
CA THR A 116 2.18 2.03 -18.07
C THR A 116 1.65 1.25 -19.28
N ALA A 117 2.54 0.63 -20.06
CA ALA A 117 2.16 -0.21 -21.19
C ALA A 117 1.42 -1.48 -20.76
N GLU A 118 1.84 -2.11 -19.66
CA GLU A 118 1.20 -3.33 -19.12
C GLU A 118 -0.14 -3.03 -18.43
N ARG A 119 -0.20 -1.94 -17.65
CA ARG A 119 -1.32 -1.66 -16.73
C ARG A 119 -2.31 -0.61 -17.25
N GLY A 120 -1.94 0.16 -18.27
CA GLY A 120 -2.77 1.21 -18.86
C GLY A 120 -2.94 2.46 -17.98
N VAL A 121 -2.22 2.55 -16.87
CA VAL A 121 -2.25 3.66 -15.91
C VAL A 121 -0.85 3.97 -15.40
N SER A 122 -0.61 5.24 -15.03
CA SER A 122 0.62 5.62 -14.34
C SER A 122 0.55 5.18 -12.87
N PRO A 123 1.62 4.61 -12.29
CA PRO A 123 1.69 4.26 -10.88
C PRO A 123 1.73 5.52 -10.01
N ILE A 124 1.14 5.42 -8.81
CA ILE A 124 1.18 6.45 -7.76
C ILE A 124 2.31 6.17 -6.76
N ILE A 125 2.58 4.88 -6.51
CA ILE A 125 3.62 4.40 -5.60
C ILE A 125 4.76 3.79 -6.39
N ALA A 126 5.99 4.12 -6.01
CA ALA A 126 7.19 3.38 -6.36
C ALA A 126 7.82 2.77 -5.11
N VAL A 127 8.25 1.52 -5.21
CA VAL A 127 8.95 0.80 -4.15
C VAL A 127 10.32 0.40 -4.66
N ALA A 128 11.36 0.81 -3.95
CA ALA A 128 12.71 0.29 -4.13
C ALA A 128 12.95 -0.73 -2.99
N PRO A 129 12.82 -2.05 -3.23
CA PRO A 129 12.86 -3.06 -2.18
C PRO A 129 14.12 -2.96 -1.34
N GLY A 130 13.99 -2.90 -0.02
CA GLY A 130 15.12 -2.75 0.89
C GLY A 130 15.64 -1.32 1.04
N VAL A 131 15.17 -0.36 0.24
CA VAL A 131 15.62 1.05 0.27
C VAL A 131 14.51 1.95 0.82
N GLY A 132 13.28 1.79 0.32
CA GLY A 132 12.12 2.54 0.81
C GLY A 132 11.02 2.70 -0.24
N VAL A 133 10.06 3.57 0.09
CA VAL A 133 8.86 3.82 -0.71
C VAL A 133 8.77 5.31 -1.07
N ALA A 134 8.36 5.59 -2.29
CA ALA A 134 8.02 6.94 -2.75
C ALA A 134 6.58 6.97 -3.28
N ALA A 135 5.86 8.05 -3.00
CA ALA A 135 4.52 8.30 -3.52
C ALA A 135 4.48 9.65 -4.21
N VAL A 136 3.82 9.74 -5.35
CA VAL A 136 3.68 10.98 -6.12
C VAL A 136 2.24 11.48 -6.15
N GLY A 137 2.06 12.77 -6.39
CA GLY A 137 0.72 13.36 -6.52
C GLY A 137 0.72 14.76 -7.11
N GLY A 138 -0.48 15.26 -7.40
CA GLY A 138 -0.69 16.64 -7.88
C GLY A 138 -0.51 17.70 -6.78
N SER A 139 -0.34 17.28 -5.52
CA SER A 139 -0.03 18.13 -4.38
C SER A 139 0.69 17.32 -3.30
N GLU A 140 1.40 18.00 -2.40
CA GLU A 140 2.05 17.33 -1.25
C GLU A 140 1.05 16.51 -0.43
N LYS A 141 -0.14 17.05 -0.18
CA LYS A 141 -1.20 16.34 0.54
C LYS A 141 -1.58 15.02 -0.14
N GLN A 142 -1.73 15.01 -1.46
CA GLN A 142 -2.05 13.79 -2.20
C GLN A 142 -0.92 12.77 -2.12
N ALA A 143 0.33 13.20 -2.32
CA ALA A 143 1.50 12.32 -2.23
C ALA A 143 1.63 11.71 -0.82
N THR A 144 1.48 12.52 0.23
CA THR A 144 1.51 12.05 1.62
C THR A 144 0.37 11.08 1.93
N THR A 145 -0.87 11.40 1.54
CA THR A 145 -2.01 10.48 1.75
C THR A 145 -1.82 9.15 1.02
N ALA A 146 -1.31 9.16 -0.21
CA ALA A 146 -1.02 7.94 -0.96
C ALA A 146 0.03 7.08 -0.23
N LEU A 147 1.11 7.72 0.26
CA LEU A 147 2.17 7.05 1.02
C LEU A 147 1.64 6.44 2.32
N GLU A 148 0.89 7.21 3.12
CA GLU A 148 0.31 6.75 4.39
C GLU A 148 -0.59 5.53 4.16
N VAL A 149 -1.47 5.57 3.16
CA VAL A 149 -2.37 4.45 2.84
C VAL A 149 -1.58 3.21 2.43
N PHE A 150 -0.52 3.38 1.64
CA PHE A 150 0.32 2.24 1.22
C PHE A 150 1.09 1.63 2.40
N VAL A 151 1.66 2.46 3.29
CA VAL A 151 2.41 2.01 4.48
C VAL A 151 1.50 1.34 5.50
N ASP A 152 0.26 1.82 5.67
CA ASP A 152 -0.77 1.16 6.47
C ASP A 152 -1.07 -0.24 5.89
N ALA A 153 -1.20 -0.37 4.57
CA ALA A 153 -1.38 -1.67 3.93
C ALA A 153 -0.18 -2.60 4.18
N LEU A 154 1.06 -2.12 4.09
CA LEU A 154 2.25 -2.89 4.45
C LEU A 154 2.20 -3.39 5.91
N THR A 155 1.68 -2.57 6.83
CA THR A 155 1.52 -2.96 8.24
C THR A 155 0.59 -4.15 8.37
N VAL A 156 -0.55 -4.11 7.67
CA VAL A 156 -1.53 -5.21 7.65
C VAL A 156 -0.90 -6.47 7.06
N VAL A 157 -0.21 -6.37 5.92
CA VAL A 157 0.43 -7.52 5.25
C VAL A 157 1.47 -8.14 6.16
N ARG A 158 2.37 -7.34 6.76
CA ARG A 158 3.41 -7.83 7.67
C ARG A 158 2.79 -8.61 8.83
N ASN A 159 1.82 -8.01 9.51
CA ASN A 159 1.19 -8.63 10.69
C ASN A 159 0.38 -9.87 10.33
N ALA A 160 -0.34 -9.86 9.21
CA ALA A 160 -1.07 -11.03 8.72
C ALA A 160 -0.12 -12.18 8.33
N SER A 161 1.04 -11.86 7.73
CA SER A 161 2.07 -12.84 7.37
C SER A 161 2.72 -13.51 8.58
N ARG A 162 2.73 -12.84 9.74
CA ARG A 162 3.18 -13.43 11.01
C ARG A 162 2.17 -14.42 11.61
N LEU A 163 0.88 -14.18 11.35
CA LEU A 163 -0.21 -14.98 11.91
C LEU A 163 -0.68 -16.10 10.95
N GLY A 164 -0.36 -16.00 9.67
CA GLY A 164 -0.81 -16.92 8.63
C GLY A 164 -0.50 -16.38 7.23
N SER A 165 -1.53 -16.26 6.39
CA SER A 165 -1.41 -15.84 4.99
C SER A 165 -2.22 -14.59 4.68
N VAL A 166 -1.79 -13.86 3.66
CA VAL A 166 -2.50 -12.70 3.10
C VAL A 166 -3.21 -13.11 1.81
N ARG A 167 -4.46 -12.67 1.63
CA ARG A 167 -5.19 -12.80 0.36
C ARG A 167 -5.46 -11.41 -0.20
N ALA A 168 -4.77 -11.06 -1.28
CA ALA A 168 -5.08 -9.85 -2.04
C ALA A 168 -6.42 -9.98 -2.78
N LEU A 169 -6.98 -8.84 -3.18
CA LEU A 169 -8.13 -8.80 -4.07
C LEU A 169 -7.78 -9.44 -5.41
N ASP A 170 -8.66 -10.31 -5.89
CA ASP A 170 -8.49 -10.89 -7.22
C ASP A 170 -8.74 -9.84 -8.32
N GLU A 171 -8.48 -10.21 -9.57
CA GLU A 171 -8.63 -9.32 -10.71
C GLU A 171 -10.06 -8.78 -10.87
N ARG A 172 -11.07 -9.59 -10.56
CA ARG A 172 -12.48 -9.22 -10.67
C ARG A 172 -12.89 -8.26 -9.54
N GLU A 173 -12.52 -8.58 -8.31
CA GLU A 173 -12.74 -7.74 -7.12
C GLU A 173 -12.07 -6.37 -7.30
N ARG A 174 -10.81 -6.35 -7.75
CA ARG A 174 -10.06 -5.13 -8.03
C ARG A 174 -10.69 -4.31 -9.16
N ARG A 175 -10.99 -4.91 -10.31
CA ARG A 175 -11.58 -4.19 -11.46
C ARG A 175 -12.94 -3.60 -11.15
N PHE A 176 -13.72 -4.25 -10.29
CA PHE A 176 -15.00 -3.69 -9.83
C PHE A 176 -14.79 -2.33 -9.16
N ILE A 177 -13.77 -2.22 -8.31
CA ILE A 177 -13.44 -0.98 -7.60
C ILE A 177 -12.87 0.07 -8.57
N GLU A 178 -11.92 -0.30 -9.43
CA GLU A 178 -11.33 0.60 -10.43
C GLU A 178 -12.39 1.18 -11.39
N THR A 179 -13.31 0.34 -11.85
CA THR A 179 -14.38 0.77 -12.78
C THR A 179 -15.39 1.66 -12.08
N TRP A 180 -15.75 1.33 -10.82
CA TRP A 180 -16.62 2.15 -10.00
C TRP A 180 -16.02 3.54 -9.74
N GLU A 181 -14.72 3.62 -9.49
CA GLU A 181 -14.00 4.89 -9.29
C GLU A 181 -14.00 5.75 -10.57
N ALA A 182 -13.69 5.14 -11.72
CA ALA A 182 -13.80 5.80 -13.00
C ALA A 182 -15.23 6.29 -13.30
N GLU A 183 -16.25 5.55 -12.87
CA GLU A 183 -17.65 5.94 -13.01
C GLU A 183 -18.04 7.09 -12.08
N ALA A 184 -17.63 7.05 -10.82
CA ALA A 184 -17.83 8.13 -9.85
C ALA A 184 -17.16 9.43 -10.32
N TYR A 185 -15.96 9.34 -10.92
CA TYR A 185 -15.29 10.50 -11.52
C TYR A 185 -16.07 11.07 -12.70
N ARG A 186 -16.52 10.22 -13.65
CA ARG A 186 -17.35 10.66 -14.80
C ARG A 186 -18.62 11.37 -14.35
N GLN A 187 -19.28 10.89 -13.29
CA GLN A 187 -20.47 11.54 -12.73
C GLN A 187 -20.17 12.93 -12.14
N LYS A 188 -19.03 13.12 -11.48
CA LYS A 188 -18.63 14.45 -10.97
C LYS A 188 -18.40 15.45 -12.10
N VAL A 189 -17.71 15.04 -13.17
CA VAL A 189 -17.44 15.92 -14.33
C VAL A 189 -18.71 16.24 -15.11
N ALA A 190 -19.62 15.29 -15.28
CA ALA A 190 -20.89 15.52 -15.98
C ALA A 190 -21.85 16.47 -15.24
N ASN A 191 -21.68 16.61 -13.91
CA ASN A 191 -22.50 17.46 -13.05
C ASN A 191 -21.82 18.79 -12.66
N SER A 192 -20.68 19.12 -13.27
CA SER A 192 -19.94 20.38 -13.08
C SER A 192 -20.02 21.24 -14.33
#